data_AF-A0A2W7S8B3-F1
#
_entry.id   AF-A0A2W7S8B3-F1
#
_cell.length_a   1.000
_cell.length_b   1.000
_cell.length_c   1.000
_cell.angle_alpha   90.00
_cell.angle_beta   90.00
_cell.angle_gamma   90.00
#
_symmetry.space_group_name_H-M   'P 1'
#
loop_
_entity.id
_entity.type
_entity.pdbx_description
1 polymer ?
#
loop_
_entity_poly.entity_id
_entity_poly.type
_entity_poly.pdbx_seq_one_letter_code
_entity_poly.pdbx_strand_id
1 'polypeptide(L)'
;MQVSENYIIFIILCLTAVFLLVAFYIVVQVINYARKKKKYEAEKNAMNQLFEEQLIQTKLEVQEQTLQNFAADLHDNIGQLLSLTNVTLASVNVNDAAKTASKISSAQELIKRAIKEIRILAKLHQGESLMENGLSDAISQEVQWFQRNAYFKVEFKNNLPDNFTLSHPYANLFVYRLLQECLSNIVRHADATEIFIFLGVKDDCFTMEISDNGKGFRYNESNFQSNGMGINNMQKRIQLLNGTMRIMTAEKKGTRILFNIPCN
;
A
#
# COMPACT_ATOMS: atom_id res chain seq x y z
N MET A 1 21.33 53.81 -75.79
CA MET A 1 20.28 52.78 -75.92
C MET A 1 19.22 53.10 -74.86
N GLN A 2 18.16 53.83 -75.21
CA GLN A 2 17.09 54.18 -74.27
C GLN A 2 16.18 52.97 -74.10
N VAL A 3 16.07 52.47 -72.87
CA VAL A 3 15.11 51.41 -72.53
C VAL A 3 13.70 51.99 -72.66
N SER A 4 12.80 51.30 -73.36
CA SER A 4 11.42 51.79 -73.54
C SER A 4 10.64 51.72 -72.22
N GLU A 5 9.83 52.73 -71.93
CA GLU A 5 9.03 52.82 -70.68
C GLU A 5 8.16 51.58 -70.45
N ASN A 6 7.61 51.01 -71.52
CA ASN A 6 6.80 49.78 -71.49
C ASN A 6 7.58 48.57 -70.93
N TYR A 7 8.89 48.48 -71.19
CA TYR A 7 9.73 47.39 -70.69
C TYR A 7 9.91 47.49 -69.17
N ILE A 8 10.08 48.71 -68.64
CA ILE A 8 10.22 48.96 -67.21
C ILE A 8 8.90 48.61 -66.49
N ILE A 9 7.75 49.02 -67.04
CA ILE A 9 6.42 48.71 -66.49
C ILE A 9 6.19 47.19 -66.43
N PHE A 10 6.56 46.46 -67.49
CA PHE A 10 6.41 45.01 -67.53
C PHE A 10 7.23 44.31 -66.43
N ILE A 11 8.48 44.71 -66.23
CA ILE A 11 9.34 44.15 -65.15
C ILE A 11 8.71 44.40 -63.78
N ILE A 12 8.20 45.61 -63.54
CA ILE A 12 7.55 45.95 -62.26
C ILE A 12 6.30 45.06 -62.03
N LEU A 13 5.49 44.82 -63.06
CA LEU A 13 4.33 43.93 -62.97
C LEU A 13 4.74 42.48 -62.68
N CYS A 14 5.80 41.98 -63.32
CA CYS A 14 6.32 40.64 -63.01
C CYS A 14 6.84 40.53 -61.58
N LEU A 15 7.61 41.51 -61.10
CA LEU A 15 8.15 41.51 -59.73
C LEU A 15 7.04 41.59 -58.68
N THR A 16 6.03 42.43 -58.89
CA THR A 16 4.88 42.52 -57.99
C THR A 16 4.06 41.24 -57.98
N ALA A 17 3.85 40.60 -59.13
CA ALA A 17 3.18 39.30 -59.21
C ALA A 17 3.95 38.20 -58.45
N VAL A 18 5.27 38.12 -58.62
CA VAL A 18 6.12 37.16 -57.88
C VAL A 18 6.06 37.42 -56.38
N PHE A 19 6.15 38.69 -55.96
CA PHE A 19 6.04 39.07 -54.55
C PHE A 19 4.70 38.63 -53.94
N LEU A 20 3.58 38.86 -54.64
CA LEU A 20 2.26 38.43 -54.18
C LEU A 20 2.13 36.91 -54.07
N LEU A 21 2.70 36.15 -55.02
CA LEU A 21 2.71 34.68 -54.96
C LEU A 21 3.50 34.15 -53.76
N VAL A 22 4.67 34.74 -53.47
CA VAL A 22 5.48 34.37 -52.31
C VAL A 22 4.74 34.71 -51.01
N ALA A 23 4.15 35.91 -50.92
CA ALA A 23 3.37 36.31 -49.76
C ALA A 23 2.17 35.36 -49.54
N PHE A 24 1.45 35.01 -50.60
CA PHE A 24 0.35 34.04 -50.55
C PHE A 24 0.81 32.66 -50.07
N TYR A 25 1.94 32.15 -50.61
CA TYR A 25 2.52 30.88 -50.18
C TYR A 25 2.89 30.87 -48.69
N ILE A 26 3.51 31.94 -48.19
CA ILE A 26 3.86 32.09 -46.76
C ILE A 26 2.60 32.07 -45.90
N VAL A 27 1.56 32.81 -46.28
CA VAL A 27 0.28 32.84 -45.56
C VAL A 27 -0.34 31.44 -45.47
N VAL A 28 -0.36 30.69 -46.58
CA VAL A 28 -0.85 29.30 -46.60
C VAL A 28 -0.05 28.40 -45.66
N GLN A 29 1.28 28.52 -45.64
CA GLN A 29 2.12 27.73 -44.73
C GLN A 29 1.89 28.08 -43.26
N VAL A 30 1.74 29.37 -42.92
CA VAL A 30 1.42 29.81 -41.56
C VAL A 30 0.07 29.25 -41.11
N ILE A 31 -0.95 29.27 -41.97
CA ILE A 31 -2.26 28.69 -41.66
C ILE A 31 -2.16 27.18 -41.46
N ASN A 32 -1.43 26.46 -42.31
CA ASN A 32 -1.24 25.01 -42.19
C ASN A 32 -0.48 24.64 -40.91
N TYR A 33 0.57 25.40 -40.56
CA TYR A 33 1.31 25.22 -39.32
C TYR A 33 0.43 25.49 -38.10
N ALA A 34 -0.35 26.58 -38.10
CA ALA A 34 -1.29 26.90 -37.02
C ALA A 34 -2.35 25.80 -36.84
N ARG A 35 -2.89 25.24 -37.94
CA ARG A 35 -3.82 24.10 -37.91
C ARG A 35 -3.17 22.85 -37.32
N LYS A 36 -1.95 22.52 -37.75
CA LYS A 36 -1.21 21.35 -37.25
C LYS A 36 -0.89 21.49 -35.76
N LYS A 37 -0.48 22.68 -35.32
CA LYS A 37 -0.22 22.99 -33.91
C LYS A 37 -1.48 22.82 -33.06
N LYS A 38 -2.61 23.41 -33.51
CA LYS A 38 -3.90 23.27 -32.81
C LYS A 38 -4.35 21.81 -32.69
N LYS A 39 -4.15 21.01 -33.74
CA LYS A 39 -4.47 19.57 -33.73
C LYS A 39 -3.60 18.81 -32.72
N TYR A 40 -2.29 19.08 -32.72
CA TYR A 40 -1.36 18.47 -31.77
C TYR A 40 -1.68 18.82 -30.31
N GLU A 41 -2.02 20.09 -30.03
CA GLU A 41 -2.46 20.53 -28.71
C GLU A 41 -3.77 19.84 -28.30
N ALA A 42 -4.73 19.71 -29.22
CA ALA A 42 -5.97 18.99 -28.97
C ALA A 42 -5.75 17.48 -28.69
N GLU A 43 -4.89 16.81 -29.46
CA GLU A 43 -4.52 15.41 -29.25
C GLU A 43 -3.81 15.22 -27.90
N LYS A 44 -2.89 16.13 -27.53
CA LYS A 44 -2.21 16.09 -26.23
C LYS A 44 -3.19 16.28 -25.07
N ASN A 45 -4.13 17.22 -25.19
CA ASN A 45 -5.14 17.45 -24.15
C ASN A 45 -6.07 16.24 -24.02
N ALA A 46 -6.51 15.66 -25.14
CA ALA A 46 -7.33 14.44 -25.12
C ALA A 46 -6.59 13.26 -24.49
N MET A 47 -5.29 13.10 -24.77
CA MET A 47 -4.46 12.06 -24.16
C MET A 47 -4.32 12.26 -22.64
N ASN A 48 -4.09 13.50 -22.21
CA ASN A 48 -4.00 13.83 -20.78
C ASN A 48 -5.34 13.56 -20.07
N GLN A 49 -6.47 13.91 -20.69
CA GLN A 49 -7.80 13.63 -20.15
C GLN A 49 -8.05 12.12 -20.00
N LEU A 50 -7.75 11.34 -21.04
CA LEU A 50 -7.86 9.87 -20.97
C LEU A 50 -6.97 9.28 -19.88
N PHE A 51 -5.75 9.80 -19.72
CA PHE A 51 -4.83 9.36 -18.68
C PHE A 51 -5.36 9.71 -17.27
N GLU A 52 -5.91 10.92 -17.08
CA GLU A 52 -6.54 11.32 -15.82
C GLU A 52 -7.77 10.45 -15.50
N GLU A 53 -8.62 10.17 -16.49
CA GLU A 53 -9.77 9.27 -16.34
C GLU A 53 -9.32 7.87 -15.93
N GLN A 54 -8.32 7.31 -16.60
CA GLN A 54 -7.75 6.00 -16.25
C GLN A 54 -7.17 5.99 -14.83
N LEU A 55 -6.43 7.04 -14.44
CA LEU A 55 -5.92 7.16 -13.08
C LEU A 55 -7.04 7.20 -12.03
N ILE A 56 -8.13 7.91 -12.30
CA ILE A 56 -9.29 7.96 -11.41
C ILE A 56 -9.94 6.58 -11.32
N GLN A 57 -10.15 5.90 -12.44
CA GLN A 57 -10.72 4.54 -12.46
C GLN A 57 -9.86 3.56 -11.67
N THR A 58 -8.54 3.53 -11.93
CA THR A 58 -7.61 2.67 -11.18
C THR A 58 -7.62 2.99 -9.68
N LYS A 59 -7.69 4.27 -9.29
CA LYS A 59 -7.80 4.66 -7.87
C LYS A 59 -9.10 4.13 -7.24
N LEU A 60 -10.22 4.23 -7.94
CA LEU A 60 -11.51 3.72 -7.47
C LEU A 60 -11.49 2.20 -7.34
N GLU A 61 -10.98 1.48 -8.33
CA GLU A 61 -10.83 0.01 -8.29
C GLU A 61 -9.96 -0.44 -7.10
N VAL A 62 -8.83 0.24 -6.87
CA VAL A 62 -7.95 -0.04 -5.73
C VAL A 62 -8.65 0.24 -4.39
N GLN A 63 -9.42 1.33 -4.30
CA GLN A 63 -10.21 1.64 -3.11
C GLN A 63 -11.30 0.60 -2.85
N GLU A 64 -12.04 0.18 -3.88
CA GLU A 64 -13.08 -0.83 -3.76
C GLU A 64 -12.50 -2.17 -3.32
N GLN A 65 -11.39 -2.60 -3.93
CA GLN A 65 -10.70 -3.82 -3.51
C GLN A 65 -10.22 -3.75 -2.05
N THR A 66 -9.73 -2.58 -1.62
CA THR A 66 -9.32 -2.36 -0.23
C THR A 66 -10.51 -2.46 0.73
N LEU A 67 -11.65 -1.88 0.37
CA LEU A 67 -12.88 -1.97 1.15
C LEU A 67 -13.39 -3.41 1.24
N GLN A 68 -13.36 -4.16 0.13
CA GLN A 68 -13.77 -5.57 0.10
C GLN A 68 -12.87 -6.43 1.00
N ASN A 69 -11.56 -6.23 0.95
CA ASN A 69 -10.62 -6.94 1.82
C ASN A 69 -10.88 -6.61 3.30
N PHE A 70 -11.10 -5.32 3.61
CA PHE A 70 -11.44 -4.88 4.97
C PHE A 70 -12.76 -5.49 5.47
N ALA A 71 -13.78 -5.58 4.61
CA ALA A 71 -15.05 -6.22 4.94
C ALA A 71 -14.89 -7.72 5.22
N ALA A 72 -14.07 -8.41 4.43
CA ALA A 72 -13.74 -9.82 4.63
C ALA A 72 -13.01 -10.04 5.98
N ASP A 73 -11.99 -9.21 6.26
CA ASP A 73 -11.25 -9.26 7.53
C ASP A 73 -12.15 -9.05 8.75
N LEU A 74 -13.12 -8.13 8.64
CA LEU A 74 -14.10 -7.89 9.68
C LEU A 74 -15.05 -9.08 9.84
N HIS A 75 -15.56 -9.64 8.75
CA HIS A 75 -16.48 -10.77 8.80
C HIS A 75 -15.85 -12.01 9.44
N ASP A 76 -14.64 -12.38 9.02
CA ASP A 76 -14.00 -13.62 9.47
C ASP A 76 -13.59 -13.55 10.93
N ASN A 77 -13.02 -12.45 11.40
CA ASN A 77 -12.49 -12.40 12.77
C ASN A 77 -13.54 -11.91 13.77
N ILE A 78 -14.22 -10.80 13.47
CA ILE A 78 -15.19 -10.19 14.39
C ILE A 78 -16.53 -10.93 14.33
N GLY A 79 -16.95 -11.37 13.14
CA GLY A 79 -18.16 -12.17 12.99
C GLY A 79 -18.10 -13.48 13.79
N GLN A 80 -16.94 -14.11 13.86
CA GLN A 80 -16.73 -15.31 14.69
C GLN A 80 -16.82 -15.00 16.20
N LEU A 81 -16.15 -13.94 16.68
CA LEU A 81 -16.23 -13.52 18.09
C LEU A 81 -17.66 -13.15 18.51
N LEU A 82 -18.40 -12.43 17.66
CA LEU A 82 -19.79 -12.06 17.93
C LEU A 82 -20.72 -13.28 17.88
N SER A 83 -20.49 -14.21 16.95
CA SER A 83 -21.24 -15.47 16.91
C SER A 83 -21.02 -16.31 18.17
N LEU A 84 -19.76 -16.44 18.62
CA LEU A 84 -19.44 -17.14 19.86
C LEU A 84 -20.06 -16.44 21.08
N THR A 85 -20.09 -15.11 21.09
CA THR A 85 -20.77 -14.31 22.12
C THR A 85 -22.26 -14.63 22.15
N ASN A 86 -22.93 -14.63 20.99
CA ASN A 86 -24.35 -14.98 20.87
C ASN A 86 -24.63 -16.40 21.37
N VAL A 87 -23.82 -17.39 20.99
CA VAL A 87 -23.95 -18.77 21.48
C VAL A 87 -23.75 -18.83 23.00
N THR A 88 -22.76 -18.12 23.53
CA THR A 88 -22.48 -18.06 24.97
C THR A 88 -23.67 -17.50 25.74
N LEU A 89 -24.25 -16.39 25.27
CA LEU A 89 -25.44 -15.77 25.85
C LEU A 89 -26.69 -16.65 25.71
N ALA A 90 -26.91 -17.29 24.56
CA ALA A 90 -28.03 -18.19 24.34
C ALA A 90 -27.98 -19.43 25.26
N SER A 91 -26.78 -19.83 25.69
CA SER A 91 -26.59 -20.97 26.60
C SER A 91 -26.81 -20.63 28.09
N VAL A 92 -27.15 -19.37 28.43
CA VAL A 92 -27.42 -18.94 29.80
C VAL A 92 -28.66 -19.64 30.34
N ASN A 93 -28.54 -20.27 31.51
CA ASN A 93 -29.67 -20.87 32.22
C ASN A 93 -29.93 -20.08 33.51
N VAL A 94 -30.98 -19.27 33.49
CA VAL A 94 -31.35 -18.32 34.55
C VAL A 94 -31.62 -18.99 35.91
N ASN A 95 -31.89 -20.30 35.90
CA ASN A 95 -32.12 -21.09 37.12
C ASN A 95 -30.82 -21.49 37.86
N ASP A 96 -29.65 -21.29 37.24
CA ASP A 96 -28.33 -21.49 37.83
C ASP A 96 -27.60 -20.15 37.87
N ALA A 97 -27.78 -19.41 38.98
CA ALA A 97 -27.28 -18.05 39.14
C ALA A 97 -25.74 -17.97 39.00
N ALA A 98 -25.02 -18.98 39.50
CA ALA A 98 -23.56 -19.03 39.43
C ALA A 98 -23.07 -19.23 37.98
N LYS A 99 -23.65 -20.18 37.23
CA LYS A 99 -23.31 -20.36 35.81
C LYS A 99 -23.78 -19.20 34.93
N THR A 100 -24.90 -18.58 35.28
CA THR A 100 -25.40 -17.39 34.58
C THR A 100 -24.41 -16.23 34.69
N ALA A 101 -23.95 -15.91 35.90
CA ALA A 101 -22.97 -14.85 36.12
C ALA A 101 -21.66 -15.12 35.37
N SER A 102 -21.16 -16.37 35.42
CA SER A 102 -19.95 -16.76 34.69
C SER A 102 -20.11 -16.61 33.16
N LYS A 103 -21.21 -17.10 32.58
CA LYS A 103 -21.46 -17.00 31.13
C LYS A 103 -21.64 -15.57 30.65
N ILE A 104 -22.33 -14.73 31.43
CA ILE A 104 -22.46 -13.30 31.13
C ILE A 104 -21.09 -12.62 31.17
N SER A 105 -20.25 -12.93 32.16
CA SER A 105 -18.88 -12.41 32.23
C SER A 105 -18.04 -12.82 31.02
N SER A 106 -18.11 -14.10 30.61
CA SER A 106 -17.42 -14.59 29.41
C SER A 106 -17.90 -13.89 28.14
N ALA A 107 -19.20 -13.68 27.97
CA ALA A 107 -19.74 -12.94 26.84
C ALA A 107 -19.28 -11.47 26.82
N GLN A 108 -19.22 -10.81 27.97
CA GLN A 108 -18.69 -9.44 28.09
C GLN A 108 -17.20 -9.37 27.72
N GLU A 109 -16.41 -10.39 28.08
CA GLU A 109 -15.00 -10.48 27.72
C GLU A 109 -14.81 -10.67 26.21
N LEU A 110 -15.61 -11.53 25.58
CA LEU A 110 -15.60 -11.73 24.13
C LEU A 110 -15.94 -10.44 23.37
N ILE A 111 -16.95 -9.67 23.83
CA ILE A 111 -17.30 -8.37 23.25
C ILE A 111 -16.13 -7.37 23.41
N LYS A 112 -15.54 -7.29 24.60
CA LYS A 112 -14.37 -6.41 24.83
C LYS A 112 -13.20 -6.77 23.93
N ARG A 113 -12.94 -8.07 23.73
CA ARG A 113 -11.92 -8.55 22.80
C ARG A 113 -12.25 -8.14 21.37
N ALA A 114 -13.47 -8.36 20.89
CA ALA A 114 -13.90 -7.96 19.56
C ALA A 114 -13.75 -6.46 19.30
N ILE A 115 -14.20 -5.60 20.23
CA ILE A 115 -14.06 -4.14 20.10
C ILE A 115 -12.59 -3.73 20.01
N LYS A 116 -11.71 -4.37 20.79
CA LYS A 116 -10.28 -4.08 20.80
C LYS A 116 -9.62 -4.52 19.49
N GLU A 117 -9.93 -5.71 19.00
CA GLU A 117 -9.42 -6.21 17.72
C GLU A 117 -9.85 -5.33 16.53
N ILE A 118 -11.12 -4.88 16.49
CA ILE A 118 -11.59 -3.91 15.49
C ILE A 118 -10.73 -2.65 15.51
N ARG A 119 -10.50 -2.07 16.69
CA ARG A 119 -9.71 -0.83 16.82
C ARG A 119 -8.27 -1.03 16.36
N ILE A 120 -7.68 -2.20 16.66
CA ILE A 120 -6.33 -2.55 16.23
C ILE A 120 -6.27 -2.62 14.70
N LEU A 121 -7.12 -3.44 14.10
CA LEU A 121 -7.17 -3.65 12.66
C LEU A 121 -7.48 -2.35 11.92
N ALA A 122 -8.48 -1.59 12.36
CA ALA A 122 -8.84 -0.32 11.73
C ALA A 122 -7.68 0.69 11.68
N LYS A 123 -6.79 0.72 12.68
CA LYS A 123 -5.60 1.58 12.64
C LYS A 123 -4.50 1.01 11.76
N LEU A 124 -4.25 -0.31 11.81
CA LEU A 124 -3.26 -0.96 10.94
C LEU A 124 -3.58 -0.74 9.45
N HIS A 125 -4.86 -0.59 9.09
CA HIS A 125 -5.28 -0.26 7.73
C HIS A 125 -5.24 1.24 7.37
N GLN A 126 -5.14 2.15 8.34
CA GLN A 126 -4.93 3.58 8.08
C GLN A 126 -3.43 3.84 7.80
N GLY A 127 -3.10 4.30 6.58
CA GLY A 127 -1.79 4.93 6.25
C GLY A 127 -2.01 6.42 5.97
N GLU A 128 -1.06 7.34 6.02
CA GLU A 128 0.39 7.25 5.83
C GLU A 128 1.10 8.48 6.48
N SER A 129 0.59 8.99 7.60
CA SER A 129 1.07 10.26 8.20
C SER A 129 2.36 10.14 9.04
N LEU A 130 2.85 8.93 9.28
CA LEU A 130 3.91 8.67 10.27
C LEU A 130 5.34 8.66 9.70
N MET A 131 5.49 8.76 8.37
CA MET A 131 6.79 8.67 7.70
C MET A 131 7.59 9.99 7.70
N GLU A 132 7.00 11.10 8.15
CA GLU A 132 7.68 12.42 8.18
C GLU A 132 8.93 12.43 9.07
N ASN A 133 8.94 11.61 10.13
CA ASN A 133 10.05 11.52 11.10
C ASN A 133 11.02 10.36 10.80
N GLY A 134 10.85 9.66 9.67
CA GLY A 134 11.69 8.52 9.27
C GLY A 134 11.19 7.14 9.73
N LEU A 135 11.79 6.09 9.17
CA LEU A 135 11.32 4.70 9.32
C LEU A 135 11.39 4.18 10.76
N SER A 136 12.51 4.45 11.43
CA SER A 136 12.77 4.02 12.82
C SER A 136 11.70 4.55 13.78
N ASP A 137 11.39 5.84 13.67
CA ASP A 137 10.40 6.51 14.51
C ASP A 137 8.98 6.03 14.18
N ALA A 138 8.65 5.88 12.90
CA ALA A 138 7.36 5.37 12.47
C ALA A 138 7.07 3.97 13.04
N ILE A 139 8.05 3.05 12.95
CA ILE A 139 7.91 1.70 13.51
C ILE A 139 7.83 1.76 15.04
N SER A 140 8.69 2.55 15.70
CA SER A 140 8.69 2.68 17.15
C SER A 140 7.34 3.18 17.69
N GLN A 141 6.75 4.18 17.03
CA GLN A 141 5.43 4.70 17.39
C GLN A 141 4.32 3.68 17.14
N GLU A 142 4.37 2.93 16.04
CA GLU A 142 3.39 1.90 15.73
C GLU A 142 3.46 0.75 16.74
N VAL A 143 4.67 0.29 17.09
CA VAL A 143 4.88 -0.76 18.09
C VAL A 143 4.44 -0.31 19.48
N GLN A 144 4.76 0.92 19.90
CA GLN A 144 4.28 1.46 21.18
C GLN A 144 2.75 1.56 21.22
N TRP A 145 2.14 2.03 20.13
CA TRP A 145 0.69 2.09 20.04
C TRP A 145 0.07 0.69 20.11
N PHE A 146 0.65 -0.27 19.38
CA PHE A 146 0.19 -1.65 19.35
C PHE A 146 0.30 -2.28 20.74
N GLN A 147 1.43 -2.10 21.43
CA GLN A 147 1.63 -2.60 22.79
C GLN A 147 0.62 -2.02 23.80
N ARG A 148 0.30 -0.72 23.72
CA ARG A 148 -0.72 -0.10 24.59
C ARG A 148 -2.13 -0.62 24.32
N ASN A 149 -2.42 -0.97 23.06
CA ASN A 149 -3.77 -1.27 22.60
C ASN A 149 -4.02 -2.74 22.34
N ALA A 150 -3.05 -3.63 22.50
CA ALA A 150 -3.19 -5.08 22.32
C ALA A 150 -3.09 -5.82 23.67
N TYR A 151 -3.36 -7.13 23.68
CA TYR A 151 -3.17 -7.98 24.88
C TYR A 151 -1.83 -8.73 24.85
N PHE A 152 -0.90 -8.29 24.00
CA PHE A 152 0.40 -8.95 23.83
C PHE A 152 1.48 -8.25 24.65
N LYS A 153 2.41 -9.04 25.20
CA LYS A 153 3.69 -8.54 25.67
C LYS A 153 4.61 -8.42 24.45
N VAL A 154 5.05 -7.20 24.15
CA VAL A 154 5.90 -6.92 22.98
C VAL A 154 7.30 -6.59 23.46
N GLU A 155 8.29 -7.38 23.03
CA GLU A 155 9.71 -7.04 23.15
C GLU A 155 10.17 -6.43 21.83
N PHE A 156 10.56 -5.15 21.87
CA PHE A 156 11.02 -4.41 20.69
C PHE A 156 12.49 -4.02 20.86
N LYS A 157 13.32 -4.44 19.90
CA LYS A 157 14.73 -4.10 19.82
C LYS A 157 15.00 -3.34 18.53
N ASN A 158 15.37 -2.07 18.67
CA ASN A 158 15.75 -1.23 17.55
C ASN A 158 17.26 -0.97 17.58
N ASN A 159 17.96 -1.60 16.64
CA ASN A 159 19.40 -1.46 16.44
C ASN A 159 19.71 -0.75 15.10
N LEU A 160 18.77 0.04 14.58
CA LEU A 160 19.02 0.86 13.41
C LEU A 160 19.91 2.05 13.76
N PRO A 161 20.81 2.47 12.85
CA PRO A 161 21.50 3.74 12.96
C PRO A 161 20.54 4.93 12.97
N ASP A 162 20.95 6.03 13.60
CA ASP A 162 20.21 7.30 13.52
C ASP A 162 20.08 7.75 12.06
N ASN A 163 18.91 8.24 11.67
CA ASN A 163 18.57 8.67 10.30
C ASN A 163 18.75 7.56 9.23
N PHE A 164 18.69 6.29 9.61
CA PHE A 164 18.73 5.19 8.64
C PHE A 164 17.60 5.32 7.60
N THR A 165 17.98 5.26 6.33
CA THR A 165 17.05 5.21 5.20
C THR A 165 17.51 4.18 4.18
N LEU A 166 16.55 3.51 3.56
CA LEU A 166 16.81 2.65 2.42
C LEU A 166 16.89 3.50 1.15
N SER A 167 17.73 3.08 0.20
CA SER A 167 18.01 3.83 -1.03
C SER A 167 16.81 3.87 -1.99
N HIS A 168 15.96 2.84 -1.97
CA HIS A 168 14.79 2.78 -2.85
C HIS A 168 13.65 3.71 -2.35
N PRO A 169 13.05 4.57 -3.20
CA PRO A 169 12.11 5.62 -2.78
C PRO A 169 10.90 5.13 -1.98
N TYR A 170 10.44 3.91 -2.24
CA TYR A 170 9.29 3.30 -1.55
C TYR A 170 9.69 2.28 -0.47
N ALA A 171 10.99 2.07 -0.22
CA ALA A 171 11.44 1.00 0.67
C ALA A 171 10.97 1.22 2.11
N ASN A 172 11.13 2.43 2.64
CA ASN A 172 10.67 2.76 3.98
C ASN A 172 9.15 2.48 4.14
N LEU A 173 8.36 2.85 3.12
CA LEU A 173 6.92 2.60 3.13
C LEU A 173 6.62 1.09 3.09
N PHE A 174 7.28 0.35 2.21
CA PHE A 174 7.07 -1.08 2.07
C PHE A 174 7.46 -1.83 3.34
N VAL A 175 8.59 -1.48 3.98
CA VAL A 175 8.98 -2.04 5.28
C VAL A 175 7.91 -1.77 6.34
N TYR A 176 7.42 -0.53 6.42
CA TYR A 176 6.34 -0.19 7.34
C TYR A 176 5.09 -1.03 7.08
N ARG A 177 4.69 -1.22 5.82
CA ARG A 177 3.55 -2.07 5.45
C ARG A 177 3.79 -3.56 5.74
N LEU A 178 5.02 -4.05 5.64
CA LEU A 178 5.38 -5.42 6.01
C LEU A 178 5.19 -5.66 7.51
N LEU A 179 5.61 -4.71 8.35
CA LEU A 179 5.36 -4.74 9.79
C LEU A 179 3.85 -4.78 10.07
N GLN A 180 3.06 -3.89 9.45
CA GLN A 180 1.60 -3.84 9.66
C GLN A 180 0.92 -5.16 9.29
N GLU A 181 1.30 -5.77 8.15
CA GLU A 181 0.76 -7.06 7.72
C GLU A 181 1.11 -8.18 8.73
N CYS A 182 2.35 -8.20 9.23
CA CYS A 182 2.77 -9.17 10.24
C CYS A 182 1.97 -9.01 11.55
N LEU A 183 1.82 -7.79 12.06
CA LEU A 183 1.02 -7.52 13.25
C LEU A 183 -0.45 -7.89 13.05
N SER A 184 -1.01 -7.58 11.88
CA SER A 184 -2.38 -7.95 11.52
C SER A 184 -2.56 -9.48 11.50
N ASN A 185 -1.60 -10.22 10.93
CA ASN A 185 -1.62 -11.68 10.92
C ASN A 185 -1.55 -12.27 12.33
N ILE A 186 -0.75 -11.67 13.22
CA ILE A 186 -0.67 -12.11 14.62
C ILE A 186 -2.02 -11.92 15.32
N VAL A 187 -2.64 -10.75 15.17
CA VAL A 187 -3.96 -10.44 15.74
C VAL A 187 -5.04 -11.38 15.22
N ARG A 188 -5.05 -11.66 13.91
CA ARG A 188 -6.08 -12.48 13.26
C ARG A 188 -5.92 -13.98 13.52
N HIS A 189 -4.68 -14.47 13.62
CA HIS A 189 -4.45 -15.90 13.46
C HIS A 189 -3.59 -16.52 14.56
N ALA A 190 -2.73 -15.78 15.24
CA ALA A 190 -1.72 -16.43 16.08
C ALA A 190 -2.27 -16.94 17.42
N ASP A 191 -3.28 -16.29 18.01
CA ASP A 191 -3.64 -16.49 19.44
C ASP A 191 -2.39 -16.43 20.35
N ALA A 192 -1.46 -15.53 20.02
CA ALA A 192 -0.20 -15.35 20.74
C ALA A 192 -0.39 -14.60 22.05
N THR A 193 0.61 -14.66 22.93
CA THR A 193 0.69 -13.82 24.14
C THR A 193 1.95 -12.95 24.14
N GLU A 194 3.00 -13.38 23.45
CA GLU A 194 4.29 -12.70 23.38
C GLU A 194 4.72 -12.51 21.93
N ILE A 195 5.24 -11.33 21.62
CA ILE A 195 5.74 -10.94 20.30
C ILE A 195 7.14 -10.34 20.47
N PHE A 196 8.05 -10.75 19.61
CA PHE A 196 9.39 -10.19 19.49
C PHE A 196 9.53 -9.47 18.15
N ILE A 197 10.03 -8.24 18.19
CA ILE A 197 10.30 -7.43 16.99
C ILE A 197 11.74 -6.92 17.08
N PHE A 198 12.52 -7.17 16.04
CA PHE A 198 13.88 -6.69 15.91
C PHE A 198 14.08 -5.94 14.60
N LEU A 199 14.77 -4.81 14.67
CA LEU A 199 15.25 -4.05 13.53
C LEU A 199 16.76 -3.86 13.66
N GLY A 200 17.49 -4.02 12.58
CA GLY A 200 18.91 -3.74 12.57
C GLY A 200 19.49 -3.70 11.16
N VAL A 201 20.78 -3.40 11.08
CA VAL A 201 21.55 -3.50 9.86
C VAL A 201 22.67 -4.50 10.08
N LYS A 202 22.82 -5.45 9.15
CA LYS A 202 23.90 -6.44 9.16
C LYS A 202 24.33 -6.71 7.73
N ASP A 203 25.65 -6.71 7.48
CA ASP A 203 26.24 -7.04 6.18
C ASP A 203 25.62 -6.23 5.00
N ASP A 204 25.49 -4.90 5.17
CA ASP A 204 24.82 -3.97 4.23
C ASP A 204 23.37 -4.32 3.86
N CYS A 205 22.71 -5.11 4.72
CA CYS A 205 21.29 -5.41 4.61
C CYS A 205 20.55 -4.89 5.85
N PHE A 206 19.43 -4.22 5.62
CA PHE A 206 18.42 -4.02 6.63
C PHE A 206 17.78 -5.36 6.98
N THR A 207 17.71 -5.67 8.26
CA THR A 207 17.06 -6.87 8.79
C THR A 207 15.88 -6.46 9.66
N MET A 208 14.70 -7.01 9.35
CA MET A 208 13.54 -6.96 10.21
C MET A 208 13.11 -8.38 10.56
N GLU A 209 12.98 -8.65 11.84
CA GLU A 209 12.50 -9.93 12.35
C GLU A 209 11.26 -9.72 13.22
N ILE A 210 10.25 -10.53 12.98
CA ILE A 210 9.02 -10.55 13.78
C ILE A 210 8.73 -12.00 14.15
N SER A 211 8.58 -12.27 15.45
CA SER A 211 8.26 -13.60 15.97
C SER A 211 7.11 -13.54 16.97
N ASP A 212 6.23 -14.53 16.93
CA ASP A 212 5.16 -14.74 17.91
C ASP A 212 5.24 -16.15 18.52
N ASN A 213 4.65 -16.34 19.70
CA ASN A 213 4.53 -17.63 20.38
C ASN A 213 3.18 -18.33 20.17
N GLY A 214 2.46 -17.97 19.10
CA GLY A 214 1.11 -18.43 18.82
C GLY A 214 1.02 -19.88 18.31
N LYS A 215 -0.13 -20.20 17.72
CA LYS A 215 -0.45 -21.55 17.24
C LYS A 215 0.33 -21.97 16.00
N GLY A 216 0.98 -21.04 15.30
CA GLY A 216 1.66 -21.30 14.03
C GLY A 216 0.74 -21.90 12.96
N PHE A 217 1.31 -22.26 11.82
CA PHE A 217 0.59 -22.88 10.69
C PHE A 217 1.52 -23.73 9.83
N ARG A 218 0.94 -24.60 9.00
CA ARG A 218 1.69 -25.34 7.98
C ARG A 218 1.99 -24.42 6.81
N TYR A 219 3.26 -24.09 6.66
CA TYR A 219 3.76 -23.31 5.54
C TYR A 219 4.45 -24.21 4.53
N ASN A 220 4.13 -24.03 3.25
CA ASN A 220 4.81 -24.70 2.15
C ASN A 220 5.43 -23.66 1.23
N GLU A 221 6.76 -23.55 1.26
CA GLU A 221 7.54 -22.64 0.42
C GLU A 221 7.35 -22.91 -1.09
N SER A 222 6.97 -24.13 -1.48
CA SER A 222 6.84 -24.54 -2.89
C SER A 222 5.48 -24.27 -3.54
N ASN A 223 4.46 -23.83 -2.77
CA ASN A 223 3.11 -23.62 -3.32
C ASN A 223 2.53 -22.23 -2.96
N PHE A 224 2.90 -21.21 -3.76
CA PHE A 224 2.45 -19.82 -3.59
C PHE A 224 0.93 -19.61 -3.71
N GLN A 225 0.24 -20.42 -4.52
CA GLN A 225 -1.21 -20.31 -4.67
C GLN A 225 -1.96 -20.79 -3.43
N SER A 226 -1.34 -21.63 -2.60
CA SER A 226 -1.91 -22.09 -1.33
C SER A 226 -1.65 -21.13 -0.15
N ASN A 227 -0.80 -20.11 -0.35
CA ASN A 227 -0.50 -19.14 0.69
C ASN A 227 -1.55 -18.03 0.69
N GLY A 228 -1.98 -17.59 1.88
CA GLY A 228 -2.96 -16.51 2.02
C GLY A 228 -2.51 -15.20 1.37
N MET A 229 -3.47 -14.35 0.99
CA MET A 229 -3.22 -13.08 0.26
C MET A 229 -2.17 -12.19 0.95
N GLY A 230 -2.16 -12.15 2.29
CA GLY A 230 -1.18 -11.39 3.08
C GLY A 230 0.27 -11.81 2.83
N ILE A 231 0.57 -13.11 2.84
CA ILE A 231 1.91 -13.65 2.57
C ILE A 231 2.35 -13.32 1.15
N ASN A 232 1.45 -13.48 0.17
CA ASN A 232 1.72 -13.17 -1.23
C ASN A 232 2.03 -11.68 -1.43
N ASN A 233 1.32 -10.79 -0.73
CA ASN A 233 1.58 -9.35 -0.78
C ASN A 233 2.93 -8.98 -0.14
N MET A 234 3.28 -9.59 1.00
CA MET A 234 4.60 -9.41 1.63
C MET A 234 5.73 -9.84 0.68
N GLN A 235 5.56 -10.97 0.01
CA GLN A 235 6.55 -11.50 -0.91
C GLN A 235 6.76 -10.61 -2.14
N LYS A 236 5.67 -10.13 -2.76
CA LYS A 236 5.75 -9.18 -3.88
C LYS A 236 6.49 -7.91 -3.49
N ARG A 237 6.21 -7.34 -2.31
CA ARG A 237 6.89 -6.13 -1.80
C ARG A 237 8.37 -6.37 -1.58
N ILE A 238 8.75 -7.50 -0.98
CA ILE A 238 10.16 -7.85 -0.77
C ILE A 238 10.91 -8.05 -2.08
N GLN A 239 10.27 -8.69 -3.07
CA GLN A 239 10.86 -8.86 -4.40
C GLN A 239 11.13 -7.51 -5.09
N LEU A 240 10.24 -6.53 -4.96
CA LEU A 240 10.43 -5.18 -5.49
C LEU A 240 11.63 -4.45 -4.86
N LEU A 241 12.00 -4.82 -3.62
CA LEU A 241 13.15 -4.27 -2.92
C LEU A 241 14.43 -5.12 -3.11
N ASN A 242 14.43 -6.09 -4.02
CA ASN A 242 15.50 -7.07 -4.18
C ASN A 242 15.90 -7.78 -2.87
N GLY A 243 14.95 -7.89 -1.94
CA GLY A 243 15.14 -8.50 -0.63
C GLY A 243 14.82 -9.99 -0.60
N THR A 244 14.99 -10.57 0.59
CA THR A 244 14.61 -11.95 0.89
C THR A 244 13.66 -11.99 2.08
N MET A 245 12.73 -12.94 2.04
CA MET A 245 11.77 -13.22 3.10
C MET A 245 11.88 -14.70 3.47
N ARG A 246 12.00 -15.01 4.76
CA ARG A 246 11.99 -16.38 5.27
C ARG A 246 10.96 -16.52 6.37
N ILE A 247 10.08 -17.51 6.23
CA ILE A 247 9.04 -17.81 7.21
C ILE A 247 9.36 -19.15 7.86
N MET A 248 9.51 -19.15 9.18
CA MET A 248 9.73 -20.33 9.99
C MET A 248 8.51 -20.49 10.89
N THR A 249 7.71 -21.52 10.64
CA THR A 249 6.48 -21.80 11.40
C THR A 249 6.24 -23.29 11.44
N ALA A 250 5.63 -23.73 12.54
CA ALA A 250 5.05 -25.06 12.64
C ALA A 250 3.85 -25.01 13.59
N GLU A 251 2.93 -25.97 13.45
CA GLU A 251 1.81 -26.11 14.39
C GLU A 251 2.31 -26.13 15.84
N LYS A 252 1.73 -25.27 16.66
CA LYS A 252 2.01 -25.03 18.08
C LYS A 252 3.43 -24.53 18.40
N LYS A 253 4.16 -23.98 17.43
CA LYS A 253 5.52 -23.42 17.63
C LYS A 253 5.62 -21.93 17.34
N GLY A 254 4.50 -21.24 17.14
CA GLY A 254 4.48 -19.84 16.71
C GLY A 254 4.95 -19.64 15.28
N THR A 255 5.17 -18.38 14.93
CA THR A 255 5.67 -17.95 13.62
C THR A 255 6.86 -17.03 13.82
N ARG A 256 7.89 -17.18 12.98
CA ARG A 256 9.01 -16.25 12.87
C ARG A 256 9.21 -15.87 11.42
N ILE A 257 9.17 -14.58 11.12
CA ILE A 257 9.36 -14.03 9.79
C ILE A 257 10.60 -13.14 9.80
N LEU A 258 11.52 -13.43 8.89
CA LEU A 258 12.77 -12.68 8.69
C LEU A 258 12.75 -12.02 7.32
N PHE A 259 12.97 -10.72 7.30
CA PHE A 259 13.14 -9.91 6.11
C PHE A 259 14.56 -9.38 6.04
N ASN A 260 15.25 -9.57 4.92
CA ASN A 260 16.53 -8.92 4.64
C ASN A 260 16.39 -8.10 3.36
N ILE A 261 16.73 -6.82 3.41
CA ILE A 261 16.61 -5.88 2.30
C ILE A 261 17.97 -5.22 2.10
N PRO A 262 18.57 -5.26 0.90
CA PRO A 262 19.80 -4.54 0.63
C PRO A 262 19.64 -3.04 0.91
N CYS A 263 20.63 -2.43 1.57
CA CYS A 263 20.62 -0.99 1.85
C CYS A 263 20.90 -0.14 0.61
N ASN A 264 21.57 -0.71 -0.40
CA ASN A 264 22.00 -0.05 -1.63
C ASN A 264 20.90 0.09 -2.68
#